data_AF-A0AAN9ARB8-F1
#
_entry.id   AF-A0AAN9ARB8-F1
#
_cell.length_a   1.000
_cell.length_b   1.000
_cell.length_c   1.000
_cell.angle_alpha   90.00
_cell.angle_beta   90.00
_cell.angle_gamma   90.00
#
_symmetry.space_group_name_H-M   'P 1'
#
loop_
_entity.id
_entity.type
_entity.pdbx_description
1 polymer ?
#
loop_
_entity_poly.entity_id
_entity_poly.type
_entity_poly.pdbx_seq_one_letter_code
_entity_poly.pdbx_strand_id
1 'polypeptide(L)'
;MLLLTLLLMLLLQVTGSMAQDFQAEVRERLAALESQNWYLSRALLLQQVAMEEYRRANGDSGITVIRNFRDGTQPYHSATHTSLSAIAVHNHANTVNTCGLGELDVVLNGVHFRTRHNDFPLAQPSTTSVCIF
;
A
#
# COMPACT_ATOMS: atom_id res chain seq x y z
N MET A 1 18.73 -5.66 71.41
CA MET A 1 18.48 -6.73 70.41
C MET A 1 17.25 -6.44 69.55
N LEU A 2 16.08 -6.09 70.12
CA LEU A 2 14.85 -5.75 69.38
C LEU A 2 14.99 -4.66 68.30
N LEU A 3 15.78 -3.61 68.56
CA LEU A 3 15.96 -2.49 67.63
C LEU A 3 16.77 -2.87 66.38
N LEU A 4 17.75 -3.77 66.53
CA LEU A 4 18.60 -4.25 65.44
C LEU A 4 17.81 -5.20 64.52
N THR A 5 16.96 -6.05 65.09
CA THR A 5 16.09 -6.95 64.32
C THR A 5 15.02 -6.19 63.54
N LEU A 6 14.51 -5.09 64.10
CA LEU A 6 13.50 -4.25 63.44
C LEU A 6 14.10 -3.46 62.27
N LEU A 7 15.33 -2.96 62.44
CA LEU A 7 16.10 -2.33 61.36
C LEU A 7 16.40 -3.31 60.21
N LEU A 8 16.78 -4.55 60.55
CA LEU A 8 17.05 -5.59 59.55
C LEU A 8 15.80 -5.99 58.77
N MET A 9 14.65 -6.10 59.44
CA MET A 9 13.37 -6.36 58.77
C MET A 9 12.96 -5.23 57.82
N LEU A 10 13.17 -3.97 58.23
CA LEU A 10 12.91 -2.80 57.38
C LEU A 10 13.79 -2.82 56.12
N LEU A 11 15.09 -3.12 56.27
CA LEU A 11 16.03 -3.23 55.15
C LEU A 11 15.65 -4.37 54.20
N LEU A 12 15.19 -5.51 54.72
CA LEU A 12 14.72 -6.62 53.90
C LEU A 12 13.44 -6.27 53.13
N GLN A 13 12.53 -5.51 53.74
CA GLN A 13 11.30 -5.06 53.09
C GLN A 13 11.58 -4.06 51.95
N VAL A 14 12.47 -3.09 52.19
CA VAL A 14 12.85 -2.08 51.17
C VAL A 14 13.57 -2.73 50.00
N THR A 15 14.51 -3.65 50.26
CA THR A 15 15.20 -4.38 49.17
C THR A 15 14.25 -5.30 48.40
N GLY A 16 13.30 -5.94 49.09
CA GLY A 16 12.24 -6.73 48.45
C GLY A 16 11.33 -5.90 47.55
N SER A 17 10.87 -4.73 48.00
CA SER A 17 10.00 -3.86 47.20
C SER A 17 10.73 -3.32 45.97
N MET A 18 11.99 -2.87 46.12
CA MET A 18 12.79 -2.40 44.98
C MET A 18 13.02 -3.48 43.93
N ALA A 19 13.23 -4.74 44.35
CA ALA A 19 13.37 -5.86 43.43
C ALA A 19 12.05 -6.18 42.70
N GLN A 20 10.91 -6.05 43.37
CA GLN A 20 9.59 -6.23 42.76
C GLN A 20 9.27 -5.14 41.75
N ASP A 21 9.55 -3.88 42.07
CA ASP A 21 9.34 -2.74 41.17
C ASP A 21 10.20 -2.86 39.90
N PHE A 22 11.46 -3.24 40.07
CA PHE A 22 12.35 -3.50 38.92
C PHE A 22 11.86 -4.66 38.05
N GLN A 23 11.38 -5.75 38.66
CA GLN A 23 10.80 -6.85 37.88
C GLN A 23 9.50 -6.46 37.18
N ALA A 24 8.68 -5.61 37.80
CA ALA A 24 7.46 -5.10 37.18
C ALA A 24 7.78 -4.24 35.95
N GLU A 25 8.75 -3.33 36.06
CA GLU A 25 9.18 -2.49 34.94
C GLU A 25 9.77 -3.33 33.78
N VAL A 26 10.61 -4.32 34.08
CA VAL A 26 11.17 -5.22 33.06
C VAL A 26 10.07 -6.00 32.35
N ARG A 27 9.07 -6.51 33.08
CA ARG A 27 7.92 -7.22 32.49
C ARG A 27 7.08 -6.31 31.60
N GLU A 28 6.83 -5.08 32.02
CA GLU A 28 6.10 -4.10 31.24
C GLU A 28 6.84 -3.77 29.93
N ARG A 29 8.15 -3.51 30.01
CA ARG A 29 8.98 -3.25 28.83
C ARG A 29 9.03 -4.45 27.88
N LEU A 30 9.10 -5.67 28.41
CA LEU A 30 9.04 -6.89 27.60
C LEU A 30 7.70 -7.03 26.89
N ALA A 31 6.59 -6.83 27.60
CA ALA A 31 5.25 -6.90 27.00
C ALA A 31 5.06 -5.82 25.90
N ALA A 32 5.58 -4.61 26.11
CA ALA A 32 5.57 -3.55 25.11
C ALA A 32 6.41 -3.93 23.88
N LEU A 33 7.59 -4.52 24.08
CA LEU A 33 8.45 -4.97 23.00
C LEU A 33 7.81 -6.09 22.18
N GLU A 34 7.19 -7.08 22.86
CA GLU A 34 6.45 -8.17 22.21
C GLU A 34 5.30 -7.64 21.36
N SER A 35 4.55 -6.68 21.89
CA SER A 35 3.47 -5.99 21.18
C SER A 35 3.98 -5.26 19.94
N GLN A 36 5.04 -4.46 20.07
CA GLN A 36 5.65 -3.75 18.94
C GLN A 36 6.18 -4.72 17.87
N ASN A 37 6.82 -5.81 18.28
CA ASN A 37 7.32 -6.84 17.37
C ASN A 37 6.16 -7.51 16.62
N TRP A 38 5.03 -7.77 17.29
CA TRP A 38 3.83 -8.27 16.63
C TRP A 38 3.31 -7.31 15.55
N TYR A 39 3.20 -6.02 15.86
CA TYR A 39 2.73 -5.02 14.90
C TYR A 39 3.67 -4.92 13.69
N LEU A 40 4.98 -4.88 13.93
CA LEU A 40 5.98 -4.85 12.87
C LEU A 40 5.94 -6.11 12.01
N SER A 41 5.86 -7.29 12.63
CA SER A 41 5.76 -8.57 11.92
C SER A 41 4.51 -8.62 11.05
N ARG A 42 3.37 -8.17 11.56
CA ARG A 42 2.11 -8.09 10.79
C ARG A 42 2.22 -7.10 9.64
N ALA A 43 2.78 -5.91 9.88
CA ALA A 43 2.98 -4.91 8.84
C ALA A 43 3.90 -5.44 7.72
N LEU A 44 4.99 -6.12 8.08
CA LEU A 44 5.92 -6.77 7.15
C LEU A 44 5.22 -7.85 6.31
N LEU A 45 4.41 -8.71 6.94
CA LEU A 45 3.66 -9.75 6.22
C LEU A 45 2.68 -9.13 5.20
N LEU A 46 1.95 -8.08 5.59
CA LEU A 46 1.04 -7.38 4.69
C LEU A 46 1.79 -6.72 3.52
N GLN A 47 2.95 -6.12 3.80
CA GLN A 47 3.80 -5.54 2.76
C GLN A 47 4.35 -6.62 1.81
N GLN A 48 4.76 -7.77 2.33
CA GLN A 48 5.25 -8.89 1.54
C GLN A 48 4.16 -9.41 0.59
N VAL A 49 2.94 -9.63 1.10
CA VAL A 49 1.79 -10.04 0.29
C VAL A 49 1.51 -9.01 -0.81
N ALA A 50 1.47 -7.72 -0.48
CA ALA A 50 1.26 -6.67 -1.47
C ALA A 50 2.37 -6.65 -2.55
N MET A 51 3.62 -6.90 -2.16
CA MET A 51 4.76 -6.95 -3.09
C MET A 51 4.73 -8.19 -3.99
N GLU A 52 4.26 -9.33 -3.46
CA GLU A 52 4.07 -10.53 -4.27
C GLU A 52 2.93 -10.37 -5.27
N GLU A 53 1.82 -9.77 -4.87
CA GLU A 53 0.72 -9.41 -5.78
C GLU A 53 1.20 -8.42 -6.85
N TYR A 54 2.02 -7.44 -6.45
CA TYR A 54 2.69 -6.55 -7.40
C TYR A 54 3.58 -7.36 -8.37
N ARG A 55 4.47 -8.25 -7.89
CA ARG A 55 5.32 -9.06 -8.78
C ARG A 55 4.54 -9.99 -9.70
N ARG A 56 3.45 -10.59 -9.22
CA ARG A 56 2.55 -11.41 -10.05
C ARG A 56 1.91 -10.58 -11.16
N ALA A 57 1.55 -9.34 -10.86
CA ALA A 57 1.08 -8.38 -11.86
C ALA A 57 2.19 -7.89 -12.81
N ASN A 58 3.46 -7.91 -12.39
CA ASN A 58 4.61 -7.41 -13.18
C ASN A 58 5.33 -8.48 -14.01
N GLY A 59 4.94 -9.74 -13.93
CA GLY A 59 5.50 -10.81 -14.77
C GLY A 59 5.17 -10.63 -16.26
N ASP A 60 4.04 -9.98 -16.55
CA ASP A 60 3.55 -9.69 -17.90
C ASP A 60 3.15 -8.21 -18.02
N SER A 61 2.97 -7.74 -19.25
CA SER A 61 2.40 -6.41 -19.49
C SER A 61 0.87 -6.46 -19.42
N GLY A 62 0.24 -5.47 -18.79
CA GLY A 62 -1.21 -5.48 -18.61
C GLY A 62 -1.76 -4.19 -18.00
N ILE A 63 -3.09 -4.08 -18.04
CA ILE A 63 -3.85 -2.97 -17.43
C ILE A 63 -4.34 -3.45 -16.08
N THR A 64 -4.03 -2.72 -15.01
CA THR A 64 -4.42 -3.09 -13.66
C THR A 64 -5.74 -2.44 -13.27
N VAL A 65 -5.88 -1.13 -13.53
CA VAL A 65 -7.09 -0.35 -13.21
C VAL A 65 -7.31 0.75 -14.25
N ILE A 66 -8.57 1.02 -14.59
CA ILE A 66 -8.98 2.18 -15.39
C ILE A 66 -9.74 3.18 -14.52
N ARG A 67 -9.89 4.41 -14.98
CA ARG A 67 -10.60 5.47 -14.27
C ARG A 67 -12.00 5.01 -13.87
N ASN A 68 -12.23 5.03 -12.56
CA ASN A 68 -13.52 4.72 -11.99
C ASN A 68 -14.43 5.96 -12.07
N PHE A 69 -15.63 5.78 -12.61
CA PHE A 69 -16.67 6.81 -12.68
C PHE A 69 -17.96 6.41 -11.94
N ARG A 70 -18.14 5.15 -11.53
CA ARG A 70 -19.46 4.64 -11.11
C ARG A 70 -19.44 3.59 -9.99
N ASP A 71 -18.38 3.50 -9.20
CA ASP A 71 -18.25 2.33 -8.32
C ASP A 71 -18.54 2.64 -6.84
N GLY A 72 -19.00 1.61 -6.12
CA GLY A 72 -19.33 1.68 -4.69
C GLY A 72 -18.10 1.55 -3.78
N THR A 73 -18.31 1.54 -2.47
CA THR A 73 -17.24 1.49 -1.44
C THR A 73 -16.45 0.18 -1.36
N GLN A 74 -16.74 -0.79 -2.24
CA GLN A 74 -16.17 -2.13 -2.19
C GLN A 74 -15.12 -2.34 -3.30
N PRO A 75 -13.98 -3.02 -3.03
CA PRO A 75 -12.90 -3.21 -4.00
C PRO A 75 -13.32 -3.90 -5.31
N TYR A 76 -14.26 -4.84 -5.24
CA TYR A 76 -14.75 -5.60 -6.40
C TYR A 76 -15.75 -4.82 -7.26
N HIS A 77 -16.17 -3.63 -6.82
CA HIS A 77 -16.94 -2.74 -7.68
C HIS A 77 -16.02 -1.91 -8.59
N SER A 78 -14.71 -1.85 -8.34
CA SER A 78 -13.79 -1.04 -9.15
C SER A 78 -13.62 -1.59 -10.57
N ALA A 79 -13.79 -0.75 -11.59
CA ALA A 79 -13.49 -1.10 -12.96
C ALA A 79 -11.99 -1.39 -13.18
N THR A 80 -11.67 -2.49 -13.89
CA THR A 80 -10.28 -2.90 -14.17
C THR A 80 -9.88 -2.61 -15.62
N HIS A 81 -10.38 -3.38 -16.58
CA HIS A 81 -10.02 -3.26 -18.00
C HIS A 81 -11.12 -2.59 -18.83
N THR A 82 -12.36 -2.68 -18.35
CA THR A 82 -13.57 -2.21 -19.03
C THR A 82 -14.54 -1.61 -18.02
N SER A 83 -15.22 -0.53 -18.41
CA SER A 83 -16.36 0.05 -17.70
C SER A 83 -17.41 0.43 -18.74
N LEU A 84 -17.82 1.70 -18.82
CA LEU A 84 -18.62 2.25 -19.92
C LEU A 84 -17.93 2.12 -21.28
N SER A 85 -16.60 2.05 -21.29
CA SER A 85 -15.79 1.76 -22.46
C SER A 85 -14.56 0.92 -22.10
N ALA A 86 -13.92 0.34 -23.11
CA ALA A 86 -12.64 -0.36 -22.96
C ALA A 86 -11.53 0.67 -22.68
N ILE A 87 -10.73 0.43 -21.64
CA ILE A 87 -9.59 1.29 -21.26
C ILE A 87 -9.99 2.78 -21.09
N ALA A 88 -11.26 3.04 -20.71
CA ALA A 88 -11.81 4.39 -20.59
C ALA A 88 -11.63 5.28 -21.85
N VAL A 89 -11.58 4.67 -23.04
CA VAL A 89 -11.54 5.40 -24.33
C VAL A 89 -12.90 6.03 -24.58
N HIS A 90 -12.94 7.31 -24.92
CA HIS A 90 -14.17 8.04 -25.22
C HIS A 90 -13.94 9.17 -26.22
N ASN A 91 -15.03 9.73 -26.76
CA ASN A 91 -14.96 10.86 -27.67
C ASN A 91 -14.93 12.19 -26.91
N HIS A 92 -14.15 13.16 -27.41
CA HIS A 92 -14.25 14.56 -26.98
C HIS A 92 -15.00 15.36 -28.03
N ALA A 93 -16.32 15.43 -27.89
CA ALA A 93 -17.20 16.06 -28.89
C ALA A 93 -16.92 17.56 -29.10
N ASN A 94 -16.25 18.20 -28.14
CA ASN A 94 -15.83 19.60 -28.18
C ASN A 94 -14.48 19.82 -28.89
N THR A 95 -13.77 18.78 -29.31
CA THR A 95 -12.46 18.90 -29.96
C THR A 95 -12.40 18.04 -31.22
N VAL A 96 -12.11 18.68 -32.36
CA VAL A 96 -12.08 18.01 -33.66
C VAL A 96 -11.01 16.91 -33.65
N ASN A 97 -11.36 15.73 -34.15
CA ASN A 97 -10.48 14.58 -34.32
C ASN A 97 -9.74 14.16 -33.05
N THR A 98 -10.33 14.29 -31.86
CA THR A 98 -9.64 13.95 -30.61
C THR A 98 -10.25 12.71 -29.95
N CYS A 99 -9.40 11.72 -29.69
CA CYS A 99 -9.74 10.53 -28.92
C CYS A 99 -9.28 10.73 -27.47
N GLY A 100 -10.23 10.69 -26.55
CA GLY A 100 -9.95 10.78 -25.12
C GLY A 100 -9.57 9.43 -24.55
N LEU A 101 -8.49 9.40 -23.80
CA LEU A 101 -8.07 8.25 -23.02
C LEU A 101 -8.13 8.61 -21.54
N GLY A 102 -9.07 8.00 -20.83
CA GLY A 102 -9.17 8.15 -19.39
C GLY A 102 -7.92 7.67 -18.65
N GLU A 103 -7.80 8.08 -17.40
CA GLU A 103 -6.70 7.67 -16.51
C GLU A 103 -6.64 6.13 -16.44
N LEU A 104 -5.45 5.58 -16.67
CA LEU A 104 -5.21 4.15 -16.59
C LEU A 104 -3.91 3.87 -15.84
N ASP A 105 -3.92 2.73 -15.18
CA ASP A 105 -2.86 2.19 -14.35
C ASP A 105 -2.40 0.88 -14.99
N VAL A 106 -1.17 0.85 -15.49
CA VAL A 106 -0.61 -0.23 -16.32
C VAL A 106 0.75 -0.66 -15.84
N VAL A 107 1.06 -1.91 -16.13
CA VAL A 107 2.42 -2.43 -16.13
C VAL A 107 2.82 -2.69 -17.57
N LEU A 108 3.92 -2.08 -18.02
CA LEU A 108 4.53 -2.35 -19.32
C LEU A 108 5.97 -2.79 -19.09
N ASN A 109 6.30 -4.01 -19.51
CA ASN A 109 7.62 -4.63 -19.31
C ASN A 109 8.08 -4.61 -17.84
N GLY A 110 7.17 -4.85 -16.90
CA GLY A 110 7.46 -4.82 -15.45
C GLY A 110 7.66 -3.43 -14.86
N VAL A 111 7.41 -2.37 -15.63
CA VAL A 111 7.41 -0.99 -15.13
C VAL A 111 5.99 -0.51 -14.99
N HIS A 112 5.67 -0.06 -13.78
CA HIS A 112 4.37 0.48 -13.41
C HIS A 112 4.25 1.95 -13.83
N PHE A 113 3.19 2.29 -14.55
CA PHE A 113 2.87 3.64 -14.95
C PHE A 113 1.41 3.95 -14.65
N ARG A 114 1.20 5.10 -14.02
CA ARG A 114 -0.13 5.69 -13.90
C ARG A 114 -0.20 6.91 -14.79
N THR A 115 -1.16 6.90 -15.70
CA THR A 115 -1.42 8.05 -16.57
C THR A 115 -2.44 8.99 -15.95
N ARG A 116 -2.42 10.25 -16.40
CA ARG A 116 -3.55 11.17 -16.23
C ARG A 116 -4.52 11.00 -17.41
N HIS A 117 -5.59 11.79 -17.42
CA HIS A 117 -6.44 11.87 -18.59
C HIS A 117 -5.61 12.41 -19.76
N ASN A 118 -5.47 11.61 -20.81
CA ASN A 118 -4.64 11.93 -21.97
C ASN A 118 -5.52 11.98 -23.21
N ASP A 119 -5.44 13.07 -23.94
CA ASP A 119 -6.20 13.26 -25.16
C ASP A 119 -5.27 13.22 -26.35
N PHE A 120 -5.57 12.34 -27.31
CA PHE A 120 -4.76 12.14 -28.49
C PHE A 120 -5.47 12.70 -29.72
N PRO A 121 -4.89 13.71 -30.40
CA PRO A 121 -5.39 14.12 -31.70
C PRO A 121 -5.10 13.04 -32.73
N LEU A 122 -6.12 12.65 -33.47
CA LEU A 122 -6.06 11.72 -34.58
C LEU A 122 -5.73 12.51 -35.86
N ALA A 123 -4.54 12.26 -36.40
CA ALA A 123 -4.13 12.77 -37.69
C ALA A 123 -4.16 11.65 -38.73
N GLN A 124 -4.57 11.96 -39.95
CA GLN A 124 -4.45 11.01 -41.05
C GLN A 124 -2.96 10.74 -41.32
N PRO A 125 -2.54 9.46 -41.44
CA PRO A 125 -1.18 9.16 -41.87
C PRO A 125 -0.93 9.71 -43.28
N SER A 126 0.31 10.11 -43.56
CA SER A 126 0.70 10.58 -44.90
C SER A 126 0.49 9.47 -45.92
N THR A 127 -0.16 9.79 -47.04
CA THR A 127 -0.44 8.81 -48.12
C THR A 127 0.76 8.60 -49.04
N THR A 128 1.81 9.41 -48.91
CA THR A 128 2.98 9.40 -49.79
C THR A 128 4.29 9.09 -49.06
N SER A 129 4.29 9.09 -47.74
CA SER A 129 5.48 8.87 -46.91
C SER A 129 5.31 7.61 -46.05
N VAL A 130 6.34 6.78 -45.96
CA VAL A 130 6.35 5.59 -45.09
C VAL A 130 6.78 6.02 -43.68
N CYS A 131 5.98 5.65 -42.67
CA CYS A 131 6.38 5.82 -41.27
C CYS A 131 7.48 4.80 -40.96
N ILE A 132 8.70 5.27 -40.69
CA ILE A 132 9.82 4.44 -40.26
C ILE A 132 9.91 4.59 -38.74
N PHE A 133 9.61 3.53 -38.01
CA PHE A 133 9.75 3.47 -36.54
C PHE A 133 11.18 3.11 -36.15
#